data_AF-A0A839NP33-F1
#
_entry.id   AF-A0A839NP33-F1
#
_cell.length_a   1.000
_cell.length_b   1.000
_cell.length_c   1.000
_cell.angle_alpha   90.00
_cell.angle_beta   90.00
_cell.angle_gamma   90.00
#
_symmetry.space_group_name_H-M   'P 1'
#
loop_
_entity.id
_entity.type
_entity.pdbx_description
1 polymer ?
#
loop_
_entity_poly.entity_id
_entity_poly.type
_entity_poly.pdbx_seq_one_letter_code
_entity_poly.pdbx_strand_id
1 'polypeptide(L)' 'MLDFCAEHNIVSDIELIDIKDIHEAYKRMEKGDVRYRFVIDMATL' A
#
# COMPACT_ATOMS: atom_id res chain seq x y z
N MET A 1 -8.55 -1.54 18.02
CA MET A 1 -7.26 -1.64 17.29
C MET A 1 -7.06 -0.42 16.41
N LEU A 2 -7.99 -0.09 15.50
CA LEU A 2 -7.90 1.13 14.69
C LEU A 2 -7.88 2.41 15.54
N ASP A 3 -8.74 2.51 16.56
CA ASP A 3 -8.78 3.68 17.45
C ASP A 3 -7.44 3.88 18.18
N PHE A 4 -6.85 2.79 18.70
CA PHE A 4 -5.52 2.80 19.29
C PHE A 4 -4.44 3.25 18.30
N CYS A 5 -4.45 2.74 17.06
CA CYS A 5 -3.50 3.18 16.04
C CYS A 5 -3.66 4.68 15.71
N ALA A 6 -4.90 5.18 15.66
CA ALA A 6 -5.18 6.59 15.42
C ALA A 6 -4.71 7.47 16.60
N GLU A 7 -5.00 7.07 17.84
CA GLU A 7 -4.59 7.77 19.06
C GLU A 7 -3.06 7.84 19.21
N HIS A 8 -2.36 6.77 18.82
CA HIS A 8 -0.91 6.66 18.97
C HIS A 8 -0.13 7.00 17.70
N ASN A 9 -0.80 7.53 16.66
CA ASN A 9 -0.21 7.87 15.36
C ASN A 9 0.59 6.71 14.74
N ILE A 10 0.09 5.49 14.87
CA ILE A 10 0.66 4.27 14.31
C ILE A 10 0.17 4.17 12.87
N VAL A 11 1.04 4.53 11.94
CA VAL A 11 0.80 4.46 10.50
C VAL A 11 1.70 3.42 9.85
N SER A 12 1.25 2.86 8.73
CA SER A 12 2.08 1.98 7.91
C SER A 12 2.81 2.82 6.86
N ASP A 13 4.07 2.50 6.59
CA ASP A 13 4.73 2.94 5.37
C ASP A 13 4.09 2.22 4.17
N ILE A 14 3.73 3.00 3.15
CA ILE A 14 3.02 2.50 1.98
C ILE A 14 3.63 3.01 0.68
N GLU A 15 3.54 2.19 -0.36
CA GLU A 15 3.71 2.58 -1.76
C GLU A 15 2.32 2.73 -2.39
N LEU A 16 1.93 3.96 -2.71
CA LEU A 16 0.70 4.25 -3.44
C LEU A 16 0.89 3.90 -4.92
N ILE A 17 -0.07 3.15 -5.48
CA ILE A 17 -0.09 2.76 -6.90
C ILE A 17 -1.44 3.10 -7.54
N ASP A 18 -1.42 3.43 -8.82
CA ASP A 18 -2.64 3.54 -9.61
C ASP A 18 -3.20 2.15 -9.91
N ILE A 19 -4.52 2.06 -10.11
CA ILE A 19 -5.18 0.79 -10.44
C ILE A 19 -4.63 0.13 -11.72
N LYS A 20 -4.17 0.94 -12.69
CA LYS A 20 -3.58 0.47 -13.95
C LYS A 20 -2.26 -0.28 -13.75
N ASP A 21 -1.57 -0.02 -12.65
CA ASP A 21 -0.21 -0.54 -12.37
C ASP A 21 -0.23 -1.80 -11.50
N ILE A 22 -1.42 -2.35 -11.19
CA ILE A 22 -1.58 -3.51 -10.30
C ILE A 22 -0.79 -4.74 -10.75
N HIS A 23 -0.72 -5.00 -12.05
CA HIS A 23 0.02 -6.14 -12.58
C HIS A 23 1.53 -6.01 -12.37
N GLU A 24 2.07 -4.80 -12.42
CA GLU A 24 3.50 -4.57 -12.20
C GLU A 24 3.82 -4.61 -10.69
N ALA A 25 2.97 -3.98 -9.87
CA ALA A 25 3.09 -4.06 -8.41
C ALA A 25 3.06 -5.50 -7.90
N TYR A 26 2.21 -6.36 -8.48
CA TYR A 26 2.14 -7.78 -8.12
C TYR A 26 3.45 -8.52 -8.43
N LYS A 27 4.05 -8.30 -9.61
CA LYS A 27 5.35 -8.90 -9.96
C LYS A 27 6.48 -8.42 -9.04
N ARG A 28 6.46 -7.16 -8.65
CA ARG A 28 7.44 -6.59 -7.68
C ARG A 28 7.28 -7.25 -6.31
N MET A 29 6.05 -7.42 -5.83
CA MET A 29 5.74 -8.12 -4.58
C MET A 29 6.26 -9.57 -4.61
N GLU A 30 6.03 -10.33 -5.68
CA GLU A 30 6.53 -11.71 -5.82
C GLU A 30 8.07 -11.79 -5.75
N LYS A 31 8.77 -10.77 -6.24
CA LYS A 31 10.23 -10.67 -6.18
C LYS A 31 10.76 -10.14 -4.84
N GLY A 32 9.87 -9.77 -3.91
CA GLY A 32 10.23 -9.12 -2.65
C GLY A 32 10.65 -7.66 -2.79
N ASP A 33 10.46 -7.06 -3.96
CA ASP A 33 10.70 -5.63 -4.21
C ASP A 33 9.50 -4.80 -3.78
N VAL A 34 9.27 -4.74 -2.46
CA VAL A 34 8.19 -3.97 -1.85
C VAL A 34 8.67 -3.31 -0.57
N ARG A 35 8.36 -2.03 -0.37
CA ARG A 35 8.51 -1.36 0.93
C ARG A 35 7.25 -1.55 1.75
N TYR A 36 7.20 -2.67 2.46
CA TYR A 36 6.15 -3.09 3.40
C TYR A 36 4.75 -3.34 2.80
N ARG A 37 4.13 -2.37 2.11
CA ARG A 37 2.77 -2.51 1.59
C ARG A 37 2.50 -1.65 0.35
N PHE A 38 1.87 -2.24 -0.65
CA PHE A 38 1.22 -1.50 -1.74
C PHE A 38 -0.20 -1.10 -1.34
N VAL A 39 -0.60 0.14 -1.63
CA VAL A 39 -1.98 0.64 -1.47
C VAL A 39 -2.44 1.19 -2.80
N ILE A 40 -3.58 0.70 -3.30
CA ILE A 40 -4.16 1.16 -4.56
C ILE A 40 -4.99 2.40 -4.28
N ASP A 41 -4.72 3.49 -5.01
CA ASP A 41 -5.61 4.64 -5.01
C ASP A 41 -6.84 4.34 -5.88
N MET A 42 -8.02 4.35 -5.27
CA MET A 42 -9.30 4.11 -5.93
C MET A 42 -9.96 5.40 -6.41
N ALA A 43 -9.42 6.58 -6.07
CA ALA A 43 -9.96 7.86 -6.51
C ALA A 43 -9.66 8.15 -7.99
N THR A 44 -8.71 7.44 -8.60
CA THR A 44 -8.29 7.57 -10.00
C THR A 44 -9.08 6.68 -10.97
N LEU A 45 -10.20 6.10 -10.52
CA LEU A 45 -11.09 5.23 -11.31
C LEU A 45 -11.97 6.03 -12.31
#